data_AF-A0A382VAB5-F1
#
_entry.id   AF-A0A382VAB5-F1
#
_cell.length_a   1.000
_cell.length_b   1.000
_cell.length_c   1.000
_cell.angle_alpha   90.00
_cell.angle_beta   90.00
_cell.angle_gamma   90.00
#
_symmetry.space_group_name_H-M   'P 1'
#
loop_
_entity.id
_entity.type
_entity.pdbx_description
1 polymer ?
#
loop_
_entity_poly.entity_id
_entity_poly.type
_entity_poly.pdbx_seq_one_letter_code
_entity_poly.pdbx_strand_id
1 'polypeptide(L)'
;ALSFSAALQMGAEIFHQLKSILKKRGLNTNVGDEGGFAPDLKSNSEAIELILEAIEKTGYKNGQDVNIALDVASSELYNVDTQKYELPSENKSYSSAELIEYYTNLCQQYPIISIEDGLDENDWKGWQELNAALGDKIQLVGDDLTVTSPKRLIRAIDEKCINAILIKLNQIGTVSETLETIRLADSAGIASVISHRSGETEDTTIADFAVATGVGQIKTGSICRTERIAKYNQLLRIEEQLNGNCQYAGRNFLGC
;
A
#
# COMPACT_ATOMS: atom_id res chain seq x y z
N ALA A 1 12.83 -2.86 10.81
CA ALA A 1 13.94 -3.77 10.45
C ALA A 1 15.22 -2.97 10.20
N LEU A 2 16.40 -3.60 10.34
CA LEU A 2 17.70 -2.97 10.05
C LEU A 2 18.19 -3.22 8.61
N SER A 3 17.57 -4.15 7.89
CA SER A 3 17.89 -4.56 6.53
C SER A 3 16.62 -5.05 5.80
N PHE A 4 16.67 -5.12 4.47
CA PHE A 4 15.60 -5.68 3.67
C PHE A 4 15.42 -7.18 3.95
N SER A 5 16.51 -7.94 4.06
CA SER A 5 16.47 -9.37 4.45
C SER A 5 15.70 -9.59 5.75
N ALA A 6 15.95 -8.76 6.77
CA ALA A 6 15.24 -8.85 8.04
C ALA A 6 13.75 -8.48 7.88
N ALA A 7 13.42 -7.45 7.10
CA ALA A 7 12.03 -7.07 6.84
C ALA A 7 11.24 -8.19 6.13
N LEU A 8 11.86 -8.82 5.13
CA LEU A 8 11.25 -9.94 4.40
C LEU A 8 11.02 -11.15 5.31
N GLN A 9 12.00 -11.47 6.18
CA GLN A 9 11.85 -12.53 7.17
C GLN A 9 10.65 -12.27 8.10
N MET A 10 10.56 -11.05 8.67
CA MET A 10 9.44 -10.66 9.54
C MET A 10 8.10 -10.88 8.83
N GLY A 11 7.96 -10.41 7.59
CA GLY A 11 6.77 -10.62 6.78
C GLY A 11 6.44 -12.10 6.58
N ALA A 12 7.44 -12.93 6.31
CA ALA A 12 7.25 -14.36 6.04
C ALA A 12 6.73 -15.11 7.27
N GLU A 13 7.31 -14.82 8.44
CA GLU A 13 6.87 -15.37 9.72
C GLU A 13 5.43 -14.97 10.03
N ILE A 14 5.08 -13.69 9.84
CA ILE A 14 3.73 -13.16 10.05
C ILE A 14 2.72 -13.82 9.10
N PHE A 15 3.06 -13.95 7.81
CA PHE A 15 2.20 -14.59 6.82
C PHE A 15 1.88 -16.05 7.18
N HIS A 16 2.89 -16.83 7.58
CA HIS A 16 2.70 -18.21 8.01
C HIS A 16 1.94 -18.33 9.34
N GLN A 17 2.16 -17.39 10.26
CA GLN A 17 1.41 -17.32 11.51
C GLN A 17 -0.07 -16.98 11.27
N LEU A 18 -0.36 -16.02 10.38
CA LEU A 18 -1.72 -15.68 9.96
C LEU A 18 -2.42 -16.90 9.36
N LYS A 19 -1.75 -17.66 8.49
CA LYS A 19 -2.29 -18.92 7.93
C LYS A 19 -2.71 -19.91 9.03
N SER A 20 -1.91 -20.02 10.09
CA SER A 20 -2.19 -20.89 11.25
C SER A 20 -3.42 -20.43 12.03
N ILE A 21 -3.55 -19.11 12.25
CA ILE A 21 -4.71 -18.50 12.92
C ILE A 21 -5.99 -18.74 12.12
N LEU A 22 -5.97 -18.45 10.81
CA LEU A 22 -7.11 -18.65 9.92
C LEU A 22 -7.59 -20.12 9.95
N LYS A 23 -6.66 -21.08 9.81
CA LYS A 23 -7.01 -22.52 9.91
C LYS A 23 -7.62 -22.91 11.25
N LYS A 24 -7.09 -22.40 12.36
CA LYS A 24 -7.63 -22.67 13.70
C LYS A 24 -9.04 -22.11 13.87
N ARG A 25 -9.37 -21.01 13.21
CA ARG A 25 -10.70 -20.40 13.18
C ARG A 25 -11.63 -21.03 12.13
N GLY A 26 -11.17 -22.04 11.38
CA GLY A 26 -11.95 -22.67 10.30
C GLY A 26 -12.14 -21.79 9.06
N LEU A 27 -11.34 -20.73 8.91
CA LEU A 27 -11.41 -19.80 7.78
C LEU A 27 -10.60 -20.31 6.58
N ASN A 28 -10.98 -19.85 5.39
CA ASN A 28 -10.31 -20.19 4.15
C ASN A 28 -8.86 -19.69 4.14
N THR A 29 -7.94 -20.50 3.62
CA THR A 29 -6.52 -20.14 3.41
C THR A 29 -6.08 -20.25 1.96
N ASN A 30 -7.03 -20.26 1.03
CA ASN A 30 -6.74 -20.08 -0.39
C ASN A 30 -6.21 -18.67 -0.62
N VAL A 31 -5.35 -18.54 -1.62
CA VAL A 31 -4.68 -17.29 -1.94
C VAL A 31 -5.29 -16.66 -3.19
N GLY A 32 -5.51 -15.35 -3.16
CA GLY A 32 -5.91 -14.56 -4.32
C GLY A 32 -4.75 -14.34 -5.30
N ASP A 33 -4.94 -13.45 -6.27
CA ASP A 33 -3.97 -13.17 -7.33
C ASP A 33 -2.65 -12.58 -6.81
N GLU A 34 -2.70 -11.81 -5.72
CA GLU A 34 -1.52 -11.24 -5.07
C GLU A 34 -0.90 -12.15 -4.00
N GLY A 35 -1.44 -13.36 -3.79
CA GLY A 35 -0.91 -14.33 -2.83
C GLY A 35 -1.37 -14.11 -1.38
N GLY A 36 -2.19 -13.08 -1.12
CA GLY A 36 -2.85 -12.87 0.18
C GLY A 36 -4.01 -13.83 0.40
N PHE A 37 -4.37 -14.10 1.66
CA PHE A 37 -5.56 -14.90 1.98
C PHE A 37 -6.84 -14.09 1.77
N ALA A 38 -7.88 -14.74 1.27
CA ALA A 38 -9.21 -14.14 1.08
C ALA A 38 -10.29 -14.92 1.88
N PRO A 39 -10.26 -14.90 3.23
CA PRO A 39 -11.30 -15.49 4.05
C PRO A 39 -12.58 -14.65 4.02
N ASP A 40 -13.71 -15.28 4.32
CA ASP A 40 -14.96 -14.58 4.61
C ASP A 40 -14.93 -14.05 6.04
N LEU A 41 -15.09 -12.74 6.22
CA LEU A 41 -14.91 -12.02 7.48
C LEU A 41 -16.19 -11.24 7.83
N LYS A 42 -16.39 -10.99 9.12
CA LYS A 42 -17.60 -10.33 9.65
C LYS A 42 -17.58 -8.81 9.47
N SER A 43 -16.40 -8.21 9.36
CA SER A 43 -16.21 -6.78 9.17
C SER A 43 -14.85 -6.51 8.51
N ASN A 44 -14.69 -5.30 7.97
CA ASN A 44 -13.40 -4.89 7.41
C ASN A 44 -12.33 -4.76 8.51
N SER A 45 -12.71 -4.34 9.72
CA SER A 45 -11.80 -4.23 10.87
C SER A 45 -11.27 -5.59 11.33
N GLU A 46 -12.03 -6.68 11.17
CA GLU A 46 -11.59 -8.03 11.54
C GLU A 46 -10.34 -8.45 10.74
N ALA A 47 -10.18 -7.98 9.50
CA ALA A 47 -8.99 -8.22 8.70
C ALA A 47 -7.74 -7.61 9.36
N ILE A 48 -7.84 -6.36 9.83
CA ILE A 48 -6.75 -5.67 10.53
C ILE A 48 -6.44 -6.40 11.84
N GLU A 49 -7.45 -6.73 12.63
CA GLU A 49 -7.30 -7.41 13.92
C GLU A 49 -6.62 -8.79 13.79
N LEU A 50 -6.97 -9.57 12.76
CA LEU A 50 -6.32 -10.85 12.47
C LEU A 50 -4.84 -10.68 12.13
N ILE A 51 -4.48 -9.64 11.37
CA ILE A 51 -3.09 -9.33 11.03
C ILE A 51 -2.33 -8.91 12.29
N LEU A 52 -2.91 -8.04 13.12
CA LEU A 52 -2.31 -7.60 14.38
C LEU A 52 -2.11 -8.77 15.36
N GLU A 53 -3.05 -9.72 15.43
CA GLU A 53 -2.89 -10.96 16.21
C GLU A 53 -1.72 -11.81 15.66
N ALA A 54 -1.59 -11.91 14.33
CA ALA A 54 -0.50 -12.66 13.72
C ALA A 54 0.86 -12.04 14.05
N ILE A 55 0.98 -10.71 13.98
CA ILE A 55 2.18 -9.96 14.37
C ILE A 55 2.55 -10.25 15.83
N GLU A 56 1.60 -10.12 16.76
CA GLU A 56 1.84 -10.37 18.19
C GLU A 56 2.29 -11.81 18.45
N LYS A 57 1.67 -12.79 17.78
CA LYS A 57 2.03 -14.21 17.97
C LYS A 57 3.39 -14.60 17.40
N THR A 58 3.95 -13.79 16.49
CA THR A 58 5.35 -13.93 16.06
C THR A 58 6.35 -13.26 17.01
N GLY A 59 5.87 -12.50 18.00
CA GLY A 59 6.71 -11.79 18.97
C GLY A 59 7.12 -10.38 18.54
N TYR A 60 6.68 -9.92 17.37
CA TYR A 60 6.85 -8.54 16.90
C TYR A 60 5.81 -7.61 17.54
N LYS A 61 6.16 -6.32 17.64
CA LYS A 61 5.29 -5.29 18.24
C LYS A 61 4.53 -4.51 17.17
N ASN A 62 3.21 -4.52 17.29
CA ASN A 62 2.30 -3.66 16.54
C ASN A 62 2.69 -2.18 16.68
N GLY A 63 2.77 -1.46 15.56
CA GLY A 63 3.08 -0.03 15.52
C GLY A 63 4.53 0.34 15.85
N GLN A 64 5.39 -0.61 16.16
CA GLN A 64 6.83 -0.39 16.41
C GLN A 64 7.66 -1.14 15.37
N ASP A 65 7.50 -2.47 15.32
CA ASP A 65 8.23 -3.34 14.41
C ASP A 65 7.52 -3.45 13.06
N VAL A 66 6.18 -3.52 13.08
CA VAL A 66 5.31 -3.65 11.89
C VAL A 66 4.13 -2.70 12.01
N ASN A 67 3.79 -2.05 10.91
CA ASN A 67 2.64 -1.14 10.78
C ASN A 67 1.71 -1.66 9.68
N ILE A 68 0.50 -1.11 9.58
CA ILE A 68 -0.50 -1.48 8.59
C ILE A 68 -0.53 -0.43 7.47
N ALA A 69 -0.63 -0.90 6.23
CA ALA A 69 -0.95 -0.10 5.06
C ALA A 69 -2.23 -0.68 4.44
N LEU A 70 -3.13 0.19 3.99
CA LEU A 70 -4.38 -0.20 3.36
C LEU A 70 -4.39 0.28 1.92
N ASP A 71 -4.86 -0.56 1.01
CA ASP A 71 -5.33 -0.15 -0.30
C ASP A 71 -6.82 -0.45 -0.33
N VAL A 72 -7.62 0.62 -0.35
CA VAL A 72 -9.07 0.50 -0.27
C VAL A 72 -9.68 0.29 -1.64
N ALA A 73 -9.04 0.79 -2.70
CA ALA A 73 -9.58 0.86 -4.05
C ALA A 73 -11.03 1.39 -4.05
N SER A 74 -11.28 2.52 -3.37
CA SER A 74 -12.63 3.02 -3.07
C SER A 74 -13.47 3.34 -4.30
N SER A 75 -12.88 3.51 -5.48
CA SER A 75 -13.58 3.60 -6.76
C SER A 75 -14.49 2.39 -7.01
N GLU A 76 -14.10 1.19 -6.55
CA GLU A 76 -14.91 -0.04 -6.65
C GLU A 76 -16.09 -0.07 -5.67
N LEU A 77 -16.06 0.80 -4.65
CA LEU A 77 -17.12 0.95 -3.65
C LEU A 77 -18.04 2.12 -3.98
N TYR A 78 -17.64 3.01 -4.88
CA TYR A 78 -18.35 4.24 -5.16
C TYR A 78 -19.50 4.02 -6.15
N ASN A 79 -20.70 4.42 -5.73
CA ASN A 79 -21.89 4.39 -6.57
C ASN A 79 -22.13 5.79 -7.14
N VAL A 80 -21.98 5.94 -8.46
CA VAL A 80 -22.12 7.20 -9.18
C VAL A 80 -23.54 7.79 -9.09
N ASP A 81 -24.57 6.95 -9.02
CA ASP A 81 -25.97 7.40 -8.96
C ASP A 81 -26.34 7.96 -7.58
N THR A 82 -25.86 7.32 -6.51
CA THR A 82 -26.13 7.76 -5.13
C THR A 82 -25.10 8.75 -4.62
N GLN A 83 -23.94 8.86 -5.28
CA GLN A 83 -22.76 9.61 -4.84
C GLN A 83 -22.27 9.19 -3.45
N LYS A 84 -22.29 7.88 -3.20
CA LYS A 84 -21.89 7.29 -1.92
C LYS A 84 -21.00 6.07 -2.10
N TYR A 85 -20.20 5.81 -1.08
CA TYR A 85 -19.37 4.62 -0.94
C TYR A 85 -20.17 3.53 -0.22
N GLU A 86 -20.44 2.45 -0.92
CA GLU A 86 -21.23 1.32 -0.43
C GLU A 86 -20.29 0.24 0.10
N LEU A 87 -20.49 -0.20 1.33
CA LEU A 87 -19.77 -1.31 1.97
C LEU A 87 -20.76 -2.47 2.18
N PRO A 88 -20.93 -3.37 1.19
CA PRO A 88 -21.97 -4.40 1.24
C PRO A 88 -21.77 -5.38 2.40
N SER A 89 -20.52 -5.67 2.77
CA SER A 89 -20.18 -6.57 3.88
C SER A 89 -20.67 -6.08 5.23
N GLU A 90 -20.87 -4.77 5.39
CA GLU A 90 -21.36 -4.16 6.62
C GLU A 90 -22.76 -3.56 6.48
N ASN A 91 -23.36 -3.62 5.28
CA ASN A 91 -24.61 -2.95 4.92
C ASN A 91 -24.60 -1.46 5.31
N LYS A 92 -23.49 -0.78 4.99
CA LYS A 92 -23.29 0.65 5.26
C LYS A 92 -23.04 1.41 3.97
N SER A 93 -23.42 2.68 3.98
CA SER A 93 -23.26 3.62 2.88
C SER A 93 -22.75 4.93 3.46
N TYR A 94 -21.68 5.47 2.90
CA TYR A 94 -21.02 6.68 3.38
C TYR A 94 -20.94 7.73 2.27
N SER A 95 -21.17 8.99 2.63
CA SER A 95 -20.61 10.12 1.86
C SER A 95 -19.09 10.17 2.03
N SER A 96 -18.40 10.96 1.20
CA SER A 96 -16.95 11.16 1.32
C SER A 96 -16.54 11.63 2.72
N ALA A 97 -17.29 12.58 3.30
CA ALA A 97 -17.02 13.11 4.63
C ALA A 97 -17.14 12.03 5.72
N GLU A 98 -18.19 11.19 5.66
CA GLU A 98 -18.38 10.11 6.62
C GLU A 98 -17.33 9.00 6.46
N LEU A 99 -16.87 8.74 5.22
CA LEU A 99 -15.80 7.79 4.95
C LEU A 99 -14.42 8.30 5.45
N ILE A 100 -14.14 9.60 5.32
CA ILE A 100 -12.96 10.23 5.91
C ILE A 100 -12.99 10.14 7.44
N GLU A 101 -14.15 10.35 8.06
CA GLU A 101 -14.31 10.16 9.52
C GLU A 101 -14.09 8.70 9.91
N TYR A 102 -14.60 7.75 9.10
CA TYR A 102 -14.34 6.33 9.29
C TYR A 102 -12.84 6.00 9.26
N TYR A 103 -12.08 6.50 8.28
CA TYR A 103 -10.62 6.33 8.24
C TYR A 103 -9.92 6.98 9.42
N THR A 104 -10.36 8.18 9.82
CA THR A 104 -9.82 8.88 10.99
C THR A 104 -9.96 8.03 12.25
N ASN A 105 -11.14 7.42 12.44
CA ASN A 105 -11.39 6.52 13.56
C ASN A 105 -10.58 5.23 13.48
N LEU A 106 -10.37 4.66 12.28
CA LEU A 106 -9.52 3.49 12.09
C LEU A 106 -8.05 3.79 12.43
N CYS A 107 -7.50 4.90 11.94
CA CYS A 107 -6.11 5.30 12.20
C CYS A 107 -5.85 5.64 13.67
N GLN A 108 -6.87 6.02 14.44
CA GLN A 108 -6.76 6.20 15.89
C GLN A 108 -6.72 4.86 16.64
N GLN A 109 -7.37 3.83 16.11
CA GLN A 109 -7.50 2.51 16.77
C GLN A 109 -6.38 1.56 16.40
N TYR A 110 -5.85 1.65 15.18
CA TYR A 110 -4.88 0.71 14.64
C TYR A 110 -3.63 1.43 14.13
N PRO A 111 -2.45 0.76 14.10
CA PRO A 111 -1.20 1.35 13.64
C PRO A 111 -1.14 1.46 12.10
N ILE A 112 -2.14 2.09 11.50
CA ILE A 112 -2.21 2.38 10.07
C ILE A 112 -1.32 3.60 9.80
N ILE A 113 -0.41 3.46 8.84
CA ILE A 113 0.53 4.52 8.46
C ILE A 113 0.39 4.95 6.99
N SER A 114 -0.39 4.20 6.20
CA SER A 114 -0.58 4.47 4.78
C SER A 114 -1.97 4.00 4.33
N ILE A 115 -2.65 4.83 3.54
CA ILE A 115 -3.93 4.56 2.89
C ILE A 115 -3.78 4.92 1.41
N GLU A 116 -3.98 3.94 0.56
CA GLU A 116 -4.02 4.03 -0.90
C GLU A 116 -5.47 4.01 -1.37
N ASP A 117 -5.78 4.90 -2.33
CA ASP A 117 -7.09 5.04 -2.97
C ASP A 117 -8.28 5.01 -1.99
N GLY A 118 -8.18 5.84 -0.94
CA GLY A 118 -9.22 5.96 0.08
C GLY A 118 -10.54 6.56 -0.44
N LEU A 119 -10.54 7.23 -1.59
CA LEU A 119 -11.74 7.80 -2.22
C LEU A 119 -11.73 7.52 -3.72
N ASP A 120 -12.88 7.69 -4.36
CA ASP A 120 -13.04 7.51 -5.80
C ASP A 120 -12.05 8.39 -6.59
N GLU A 121 -11.56 7.87 -7.73
CA GLU A 121 -10.59 8.55 -8.59
C GLU A 121 -11.06 9.91 -9.16
N ASN A 122 -12.36 10.22 -9.07
CA ASN A 122 -12.94 11.47 -9.51
C ASN A 122 -13.43 12.35 -8.35
N ASP A 123 -13.34 11.91 -7.09
CA ASP A 123 -13.71 12.69 -5.90
C ASP A 123 -12.60 13.65 -5.44
N TRP A 124 -12.18 14.54 -6.33
CA TRP A 124 -11.07 15.48 -6.07
C TRP A 124 -11.28 16.32 -4.81
N LYS A 125 -12.52 16.75 -4.54
CA LYS A 125 -12.84 17.53 -3.35
C LYS A 125 -12.70 16.67 -2.08
N GLY A 126 -13.23 15.44 -2.09
CA GLY A 126 -13.04 14.51 -0.99
C GLY A 126 -11.56 14.21 -0.72
N TRP A 127 -10.73 14.06 -1.76
CA TRP A 127 -9.28 13.88 -1.61
C TRP A 127 -8.59 15.06 -0.92
N GLN A 128 -9.00 16.31 -1.23
CA GLN A 128 -8.51 17.49 -0.50
C GLN A 128 -8.89 17.45 0.98
N GLU A 129 -10.13 17.07 1.28
CA GLU A 129 -10.62 16.93 2.65
C GLU A 129 -9.93 15.78 3.41
N LEU A 130 -9.68 14.66 2.75
CA LEU A 130 -8.94 13.51 3.28
C LEU A 130 -7.51 13.90 3.63
N ASN A 131 -6.81 14.59 2.73
CA ASN A 131 -5.45 15.07 2.97
C ASN A 131 -5.38 16.11 4.08
N ALA A 132 -6.34 17.03 4.14
CA ALA A 132 -6.43 17.99 5.23
C ALA A 132 -6.68 17.32 6.60
N ALA A 133 -7.40 16.20 6.63
CA ALA A 133 -7.70 15.47 7.87
C ALA A 133 -6.56 14.56 8.34
N LEU A 134 -5.87 13.88 7.43
CA LEU A 134 -4.94 12.78 7.76
C LEU A 134 -3.52 12.93 7.21
N GLY A 135 -3.29 13.79 6.21
CA GLY A 135 -2.05 13.87 5.44
C GLY A 135 -0.79 14.24 6.24
N ASP A 136 -0.95 14.86 7.41
CA ASP A 136 0.17 15.19 8.31
C ASP A 136 0.72 13.97 9.08
N LYS A 137 0.01 12.84 9.07
CA LYS A 137 0.36 11.66 9.88
C LYS A 137 0.28 10.34 9.11
N ILE A 138 -0.52 10.32 8.06
CA ILE A 138 -0.82 9.14 7.26
C ILE A 138 -0.35 9.42 5.84
N GLN A 139 0.37 8.47 5.28
CA GLN A 139 0.69 8.49 3.86
C GLN A 139 -0.60 8.24 3.06
N LEU A 140 -0.97 9.16 2.18
CA LEU A 140 -2.13 9.08 1.30
C LEU A 140 -1.64 8.89 -0.13
N VAL A 141 -1.76 7.65 -0.61
CA VAL A 141 -1.22 7.21 -1.88
C VAL A 141 -2.30 7.28 -2.95
N GLY A 142 -2.07 8.06 -4.01
CA GLY A 142 -2.94 8.04 -5.18
C GLY A 142 -2.47 7.05 -6.24
N ASP A 143 -3.27 6.02 -6.52
CA ASP A 143 -3.07 5.04 -7.60
C ASP A 143 -4.00 5.36 -8.78
N ASP A 144 -5.28 5.02 -8.72
CA ASP A 144 -6.27 5.35 -9.76
C ASP A 144 -6.49 6.87 -9.86
N LEU A 145 -6.35 7.59 -8.75
CA LEU A 145 -6.39 9.05 -8.76
C LEU A 145 -5.33 9.65 -9.70
N THR A 146 -4.15 9.03 -9.85
CA THR A 146 -3.03 9.61 -10.62
C THR A 146 -2.67 8.82 -11.87
N VAL A 147 -2.91 7.51 -11.90
CA VAL A 147 -2.55 6.54 -12.93
C VAL A 147 -1.12 6.72 -13.47
N THR A 148 -0.17 7.01 -12.57
CA THR A 148 1.23 7.33 -12.93
C THR A 148 1.36 8.49 -13.96
N SER A 149 0.32 9.31 -14.12
CA SER A 149 0.25 10.38 -15.12
C SER A 149 0.82 11.69 -14.58
N PRO A 150 1.84 12.30 -15.23
CA PRO A 150 2.37 13.61 -14.84
C PRO A 150 1.27 14.68 -14.74
N LYS A 151 0.31 14.69 -15.67
CA LYS A 151 -0.77 15.67 -15.68
C LYS A 151 -1.67 15.56 -14.45
N ARG A 152 -2.07 14.35 -14.06
CA ARG A 152 -2.92 14.13 -12.89
C ARG A 152 -2.13 14.33 -11.59
N LEU A 153 -0.85 13.96 -11.57
CA LEU A 153 0.04 14.25 -10.46
C LEU A 153 0.19 15.76 -10.21
N ILE A 154 0.44 16.56 -11.26
CA ILE A 154 0.49 18.04 -11.14
C ILE A 154 -0.79 18.57 -10.50
N ARG A 155 -1.95 18.12 -10.98
CA ARG A 155 -3.23 18.53 -10.40
C ARG A 155 -3.36 18.12 -8.93
N ALA A 156 -2.98 16.90 -8.57
CA ALA A 156 -3.04 16.41 -7.20
C ALA A 156 -2.09 17.18 -6.27
N ILE A 157 -0.95 17.65 -6.78
CA ILE A 157 -0.03 18.55 -6.07
C ILE A 157 -0.67 19.92 -5.88
N ASP A 158 -1.15 20.54 -6.96
CA ASP A 158 -1.73 21.90 -6.95
C ASP A 158 -2.95 21.99 -6.03
N GLU A 159 -3.79 20.95 -6.03
CA GLU A 159 -4.99 20.86 -5.21
C GLU A 159 -4.71 20.29 -3.80
N LYS A 160 -3.48 19.82 -3.51
CA LYS A 160 -3.11 19.17 -2.25
C LYS A 160 -3.98 17.96 -1.90
N CYS A 161 -4.14 17.05 -2.85
CA CYS A 161 -4.98 15.84 -2.70
C CYS A 161 -4.25 14.66 -2.03
N ILE A 162 -2.92 14.57 -2.17
CA ILE A 162 -2.12 13.41 -1.76
C ILE A 162 -0.77 13.86 -1.22
N ASN A 163 -0.07 12.96 -0.51
CA ASN A 163 1.33 13.13 -0.13
C ASN A 163 2.22 11.97 -0.66
N ALA A 164 1.63 10.99 -1.36
CA ALA A 164 2.35 9.93 -2.05
C ALA A 164 1.66 9.50 -3.36
N ILE A 165 2.44 8.97 -4.30
CA ILE A 165 1.96 8.41 -5.58
C ILE A 165 2.37 6.94 -5.71
N LEU A 166 1.44 6.10 -6.18
CA LEU A 166 1.76 4.75 -6.63
C LEU A 166 2.28 4.79 -8.07
N ILE A 167 3.43 4.19 -8.31
CA ILE A 167 4.09 4.18 -9.61
C ILE A 167 3.97 2.79 -10.23
N LYS A 168 3.20 2.69 -11.32
CA LYS A 168 3.08 1.49 -12.15
C LYS A 168 3.62 1.79 -13.55
N LEU A 169 4.77 1.21 -13.89
CA LEU A 169 5.50 1.48 -15.14
C LEU A 169 4.62 1.35 -16.39
N ASN A 170 3.71 0.38 -16.40
CA ASN A 170 2.85 0.12 -17.56
C ASN A 170 1.66 1.08 -17.69
N GLN A 171 1.31 1.88 -16.67
CA GLN A 171 0.27 2.91 -16.79
C GLN A 171 0.75 4.10 -17.64
N ILE A 172 2.02 4.47 -17.51
CA ILE A 172 2.64 5.55 -18.31
C ILE A 172 3.31 5.01 -19.58
N GLY A 173 3.82 3.79 -19.56
CA GLY A 173 4.22 3.03 -20.74
C GLY A 173 5.70 3.08 -21.12
N THR A 174 6.48 4.03 -20.58
CA THR A 174 7.95 4.08 -20.80
C THR A 174 8.74 4.30 -19.52
N VAL A 175 9.98 3.80 -19.52
CA VAL A 175 10.94 4.02 -18.43
C VAL A 175 11.26 5.50 -18.24
N SER A 176 11.47 6.23 -19.33
CA SER A 176 11.83 7.66 -19.29
C SER A 176 10.72 8.50 -18.65
N GLU A 177 9.46 8.28 -19.04
CA GLU A 177 8.32 9.00 -18.47
C GLU A 177 8.08 8.58 -17.01
N THR A 178 8.29 7.30 -16.66
CA THR A 178 8.22 6.86 -15.26
C THR A 178 9.25 7.60 -14.39
N LEU A 179 10.50 7.72 -14.85
CA LEU A 179 11.54 8.47 -14.15
C LEU A 179 11.22 9.97 -14.04
N GLU A 180 10.57 10.54 -15.06
CA GLU A 180 10.11 11.92 -15.04
C GLU A 180 8.98 12.13 -14.02
N THR A 181 8.01 11.22 -13.95
CA THR A 181 6.95 11.24 -12.93
C THR A 181 7.53 11.15 -11.51
N ILE A 182 8.50 10.25 -11.27
CA ILE A 182 9.15 10.14 -9.96
C ILE A 182 9.89 11.44 -9.60
N ARG A 183 10.64 12.03 -10.54
CA ARG A 183 11.34 13.31 -10.29
C ARG A 183 10.38 14.46 -10.02
N LEU A 184 9.25 14.50 -10.72
CA LEU A 184 8.19 15.47 -10.47
C LEU A 184 7.64 15.32 -9.05
N ALA A 185 7.32 14.10 -8.62
CA ALA A 185 6.85 13.81 -7.25
C ALA A 185 7.88 14.26 -6.20
N ASP A 186 9.15 13.84 -6.37
CA ASP A 186 10.25 14.18 -5.45
C ASP A 186 10.44 15.71 -5.35
N SER A 187 10.42 16.43 -6.47
CA SER A 187 10.55 17.90 -6.48
C SER A 187 9.43 18.63 -5.73
N ALA A 188 8.27 17.98 -5.57
CA ALA A 188 7.11 18.50 -4.87
C ALA A 188 6.99 17.97 -3.43
N GLY A 189 7.96 17.15 -2.97
CA GLY A 189 7.92 16.49 -1.66
C GLY A 189 6.90 15.36 -1.55
N ILE A 190 6.42 14.83 -2.68
CA ILE A 190 5.49 13.70 -2.76
C ILE A 190 6.30 12.40 -2.77
N ALA A 191 6.02 11.50 -1.83
CA ALA A 191 6.66 10.19 -1.79
C ALA A 191 6.23 9.31 -2.98
N SER A 192 7.09 8.38 -3.40
CA SER A 192 6.78 7.44 -4.49
C SER A 192 6.83 5.99 -3.98
N VAL A 193 5.89 5.17 -4.42
CA VAL A 193 5.84 3.74 -4.12
C VAL A 193 5.85 2.97 -5.44
N ILE A 194 6.93 2.22 -5.72
CA ILE A 194 6.97 1.37 -6.92
C ILE A 194 6.04 0.18 -6.74
N SER A 195 5.18 -0.09 -7.72
CA SER A 195 4.16 -1.13 -7.59
C SER A 195 4.16 -2.13 -8.74
N HIS A 196 3.78 -3.36 -8.41
CA HIS A 196 3.47 -4.43 -9.35
C HIS A 196 2.11 -4.23 -10.03
N ARG A 197 1.71 -5.19 -10.87
CA ARG A 197 0.32 -5.36 -11.32
C ARG A 197 -0.31 -6.63 -10.76
N SER A 198 -1.65 -6.73 -10.79
CA SER A 198 -2.34 -7.95 -10.39
C SER A 198 -1.96 -9.14 -11.27
N GLY A 199 -1.81 -8.93 -12.59
CA GLY A 199 -1.17 -9.89 -13.50
C GLY A 199 0.33 -9.61 -13.62
N GLU A 200 1.17 -10.43 -13.01
CA GLU A 200 2.64 -10.33 -13.06
C GLU A 200 3.29 -11.54 -13.72
N THR A 201 4.58 -11.38 -14.04
CA THR A 201 5.45 -12.43 -14.57
C THR A 201 6.63 -12.67 -13.63
N GLU A 202 7.58 -13.51 -14.04
CA GLU A 202 8.87 -13.68 -13.39
C GLU A 202 9.82 -12.48 -13.53
N ASP A 203 9.47 -11.48 -14.35
CA ASP A 203 10.26 -10.26 -14.52
C ASP A 203 10.49 -9.56 -13.17
N THR A 204 11.66 -8.98 -12.95
CA THR A 204 12.03 -8.36 -11.67
C THR A 204 12.38 -6.88 -11.77
N THR A 205 12.08 -6.24 -12.91
CA THR A 205 12.46 -4.86 -13.23
C THR A 205 12.12 -3.88 -12.11
N ILE A 206 10.95 -4.03 -11.48
CA ILE A 206 10.52 -3.11 -10.42
C ILE A 206 11.39 -3.17 -9.15
N ALA A 207 12.08 -4.28 -8.89
CA ALA A 207 13.01 -4.38 -7.77
C ALA A 207 14.25 -3.50 -8.01
N ASP A 208 14.92 -3.69 -9.15
CA ASP A 208 16.05 -2.86 -9.58
C ASP A 208 15.64 -1.39 -9.70
N PHE A 209 14.44 -1.13 -10.24
CA PHE A 209 13.93 0.23 -10.42
C PHE A 209 13.70 0.95 -9.08
N ALA A 210 13.13 0.27 -8.08
CA ALA A 210 12.93 0.84 -6.74
C ALA A 210 14.25 1.22 -6.07
N VAL A 211 15.29 0.40 -6.22
CA VAL A 211 16.62 0.69 -5.67
C VAL A 211 17.32 1.79 -6.45
N ALA A 212 17.30 1.73 -7.79
CA ALA A 212 17.97 2.71 -8.64
C ALA A 212 17.42 4.14 -8.51
N THR A 213 16.12 4.26 -8.22
CA THR A 213 15.45 5.56 -8.01
C THR A 213 15.52 6.05 -6.57
N GLY A 214 15.87 5.19 -5.61
CA GLY A 214 15.98 5.55 -4.20
C GLY A 214 14.65 5.90 -3.53
N VAL A 215 13.50 5.49 -4.10
CA VAL A 215 12.16 5.84 -3.59
C VAL A 215 11.83 5.26 -2.21
N GLY A 216 12.57 4.23 -1.78
CA GLY A 216 12.48 3.62 -0.45
C GLY A 216 11.27 2.71 -0.21
N GLN A 217 10.31 2.61 -1.15
CA GLN A 217 9.09 1.82 -0.97
C GLN A 217 8.75 0.99 -2.19
N ILE A 218 8.23 -0.23 -1.95
CA ILE A 218 7.77 -1.15 -2.99
C ILE A 218 6.51 -1.90 -2.54
N LYS A 219 5.52 -2.02 -3.44
CA LYS A 219 4.30 -2.83 -3.30
C LYS A 219 4.32 -3.96 -4.33
N THR A 220 4.76 -5.15 -3.93
CA THR A 220 4.94 -6.30 -4.85
C THR A 220 4.25 -7.58 -4.37
N GLY A 221 3.15 -7.44 -3.62
CA GLY A 221 2.26 -8.52 -3.21
C GLY A 221 2.74 -9.35 -2.01
N SER A 222 2.04 -10.45 -1.74
CA SER A 222 2.28 -11.31 -0.58
C SER A 222 3.53 -12.18 -0.73
N ILE A 223 3.86 -12.92 0.33
CA ILE A 223 4.98 -13.87 0.39
C ILE A 223 4.50 -15.25 -0.11
N CYS A 224 3.92 -15.23 -1.30
CA CYS A 224 3.44 -16.40 -2.01
C CYS A 224 3.37 -16.09 -3.51
N ARG A 225 3.40 -17.14 -4.33
CA ARG A 225 3.43 -17.09 -5.79
C ARG A 225 4.74 -16.53 -6.36
N THR A 226 5.30 -17.22 -7.36
CA THR A 226 6.64 -16.92 -7.88
C THR A 226 6.73 -15.53 -8.49
N GLU A 227 5.65 -15.07 -9.13
CA GLU A 227 5.55 -13.73 -9.71
C GLU A 227 5.75 -12.59 -8.69
N ARG A 228 5.49 -12.84 -7.40
CA ARG A 228 5.77 -11.90 -6.29
C ARG A 228 7.16 -12.14 -5.70
N ILE A 229 7.43 -13.40 -5.35
CA ILE A 229 8.67 -13.83 -4.69
C ILE A 229 9.90 -13.53 -5.56
N ALA A 230 9.79 -13.55 -6.89
CA ALA A 230 10.88 -13.19 -7.78
C ALA A 230 11.45 -11.79 -7.48
N LYS A 231 10.58 -10.80 -7.22
CA LYS A 231 11.00 -9.42 -6.90
C LYS A 231 11.68 -9.34 -5.54
N TYR A 232 11.14 -10.02 -4.53
CA TYR A 232 11.79 -10.10 -3.21
C TYR A 232 13.16 -10.78 -3.27
N ASN A 233 13.28 -11.88 -4.03
CA ASN A 233 14.56 -12.54 -4.25
C ASN A 233 15.56 -11.63 -4.98
N GLN A 234 15.10 -10.80 -5.90
CA GLN A 234 15.95 -9.84 -6.57
C GLN A 234 16.44 -8.74 -5.62
N LEU A 235 15.56 -8.22 -4.75
CA LEU A 235 15.96 -7.27 -3.70
C LEU A 235 16.99 -7.87 -2.72
N LEU A 236 16.86 -9.16 -2.36
CA LEU A 236 17.88 -9.86 -1.56
C LEU A 236 19.24 -9.89 -2.27
N ARG A 237 19.25 -10.20 -3.58
CA ARG A 237 20.49 -10.20 -4.37
C ARG A 237 21.11 -8.80 -4.48
N ILE A 238 20.28 -7.78 -4.66
CA ILE A 238 20.77 -6.39 -4.71
C ILE A 238 21.37 -5.98 -3.36
N GLU A 239 20.70 -6.29 -2.24
CA GLU A 239 21.23 -6.04 -0.89
C GLU A 239 22.57 -6.76 -0.66
N GLU A 240 22.67 -8.04 -1.05
CA GLU A 240 23.91 -8.82 -0.99
C GLU A 240 25.03 -8.19 -1.84
N GLN A 241 24.72 -7.81 -3.08
CA GLN A 241 25.69 -7.21 -4.01
C GLN A 241 26.22 -5.85 -3.54
N LEU A 242 25.37 -5.04 -2.91
CA LEU A 242 25.77 -3.74 -2.36
C LEU A 242 26.66 -3.91 -1.11
N ASN A 243 26.65 -5.07 -0.45
CA ASN A 243 27.59 -5.48 0.60
C ASN A 243 27.79 -4.40 1.68
N GLY A 244 26.68 -3.91 2.24
CA GLY A 244 26.67 -2.86 3.27
C GLY A 244 26.73 -1.42 2.73
N ASN A 245 26.89 -1.21 1.42
CA ASN A 245 26.77 0.10 0.78
C ASN A 245 25.32 0.45 0.41
N CYS A 246 24.36 0.00 1.21
CA CYS A 246 22.95 0.30 1.07
C CYS A 246 22.33 0.59 2.44
N GLN A 247 21.30 1.42 2.45
CA GLN A 247 20.52 1.70 3.65
C GLN A 247 19.07 1.25 3.41
N TYR A 248 18.54 0.43 4.32
CA TYR A 248 17.13 0.08 4.29
C TYR A 248 16.29 1.31 4.69
N ALA A 249 15.27 1.61 3.89
CA ALA A 249 14.43 2.78 4.08
C ALA A 249 13.65 2.69 5.41
N GLY A 250 13.63 3.81 6.14
CA GLY A 250 12.86 3.96 7.37
C GLY A 250 11.57 4.75 7.13
N ARG A 251 10.88 5.10 8.23
CA ARG A 251 9.63 5.88 8.20
C ARG A 251 9.74 7.24 7.51
N ASN A 252 10.94 7.79 7.41
CA ASN A 252 11.20 9.07 6.74
C ASN A 252 10.91 9.07 5.24
N PHE A 253 10.69 7.91 4.61
CA PHE A 253 10.30 7.80 3.20
C PHE A 253 8.79 7.87 2.98
N LEU A 254 7.97 7.96 4.04
CA LEU A 254 6.51 7.97 3.90
C LEU A 254 5.95 9.28 3.31
N GLY A 255 6.66 10.40 3.42
CA GLY A 255 6.20 11.70 2.92
C GLY A 255 5.28 12.47 3.87
N CYS A 256 5.14 12.01 5.12
CA CYS A 256 4.37 12.64 6.20
C CYS A 256 5.13 12.52 7.54
#